data_AF-A0A242NXZ5-F1
#
_entry.id   AF-A0A242NXZ5-F1
#
_cell.length_a   1.000
_cell.length_b   1.000
_cell.length_c   1.000
_cell.angle_alpha   90.00
_cell.angle_beta   90.00
_cell.angle_gamma   90.00
#
_symmetry.space_group_name_H-M   'P 1'
#
loop_
_entity.id
_entity.type
_entity.pdbx_description
1 polymer ?
#
loop_
_entity_poly.entity_id
_entity_poly.type
_entity_poly.pdbx_seq_one_letter_code
_entity_poly.pdbx_strand_id
1 'polypeptide(L)'
;MPSNFYRARPSKVNLPEAEAGRAVNQCTKSSVVVEFRPLNNWDGEFGFDWLRLTEAEARDIEQSYIRNADNQVVAFSPNNPTFGLVESGFATVKKDLDDAKAQKKIQKEYKTFSISDKGRVSQSRHLTYYVPYLNLYPQAGLSPLKALTKGLTEYATTEPRPCEAKLRMIVDIKGQSPESIEIEFNNKDFAITLNIADAETEIDGEVTSLKIPVPKNYTPTPDTAATSRKLVAGASDLIVTITCLRSLSSNKEINVYAYHEQDSTKLNKKAREDLEKINKQHNKANPGDPNDPTTVILTNQKLAGKLIVLQNDAPKQKELKMLMIKVKTDIVGTGASITGRFTQVERKKLYNVLHQALIHPRLIDQKNTSDFILDLSTNADFSTTTSATGTKIIGKFINSNGIYMDHPDFNTELLRIYDANPNFPPRADYFLVFCFAAPPYDSTLGQVMKIKGNFVKSVTLYQDHANDDATIPHEGLHGLQLRHTHRDETPLKYPSCKYIFPHSRLGADLSTTNIMSYNTNTEAHSTWRWQWEIIQANV
;
A
#
# COMPACT_ATOMS: atom_id res chain seq x y z
N MET A 1 6.18 -15.87 48.63
CA MET A 1 4.87 -15.75 47.95
C MET A 1 4.61 -14.27 47.68
N PRO A 2 4.67 -13.79 46.42
CA PRO A 2 4.17 -12.47 46.08
C PRO A 2 2.75 -12.58 45.52
N SER A 3 1.87 -11.74 46.08
CA SER A 3 0.44 -11.65 45.84
C SER A 3 0.12 -11.13 44.44
N ASN A 4 -0.58 -11.95 43.66
CA ASN A 4 -1.29 -11.54 42.44
C ASN A 4 -2.39 -10.53 42.81
N PHE A 5 -2.18 -9.26 42.50
CA PHE A 5 -3.28 -8.28 42.44
C PHE A 5 -4.02 -8.46 41.11
N TYR A 6 -4.86 -9.48 41.03
CA TYR A 6 -5.95 -9.48 40.05
C TYR A 6 -7.02 -8.51 40.57
N ARG A 7 -7.16 -7.35 39.93
CA ARG A 7 -8.40 -6.57 40.05
C ARG A 7 -9.35 -7.04 38.96
N ALA A 8 -10.49 -7.58 39.40
CA ALA A 8 -11.59 -8.00 38.56
C ALA A 8 -12.06 -6.86 37.64
N ARG A 9 -12.16 -7.13 36.33
CA ARG A 9 -12.98 -6.32 35.41
C ARG A 9 -14.44 -6.40 35.88
N PRO A 10 -15.17 -5.27 35.97
CA PRO A 10 -16.62 -5.32 36.03
C PRO A 10 -17.14 -6.01 34.76
N SER A 11 -18.06 -6.94 34.93
CA SER A 11 -18.79 -7.64 33.87
C SER A 11 -19.32 -6.66 32.83
N LYS A 12 -19.02 -6.88 31.54
CA LYS A 12 -19.63 -6.12 30.44
C LYS A 12 -20.62 -6.96 29.64
N VAL A 13 -21.89 -6.63 29.84
CA VAL A 13 -22.90 -6.26 28.84
C VAL A 13 -22.98 -7.07 27.53
N ASN A 14 -24.08 -7.80 27.34
CA ASN A 14 -24.58 -8.19 26.02
C ASN A 14 -25.29 -6.99 25.36
N LEU A 15 -24.56 -6.16 24.61
CA LEU A 15 -25.14 -5.18 23.68
C LEU A 15 -24.93 -5.65 22.23
N PRO A 16 -25.84 -5.32 21.29
CA PRO A 16 -25.59 -5.51 19.86
C PRO A 16 -24.27 -4.85 19.44
N GLU A 17 -23.51 -5.50 18.55
CA GLU A 17 -22.15 -5.11 18.13
C GLU A 17 -22.05 -3.64 17.64
N ALA A 18 -23.14 -3.08 17.10
CA ALA A 18 -23.24 -1.70 16.64
C ALA A 18 -23.39 -0.64 17.76
N GLU A 19 -23.87 -1.04 18.95
CA GLU A 19 -24.11 -0.16 20.10
C GLU A 19 -23.00 -0.25 21.16
N ALA A 20 -22.39 -1.42 21.34
CA ALA A 20 -21.23 -1.60 22.22
C ALA A 20 -20.06 -0.69 21.82
N GLY A 21 -19.82 -0.49 20.52
CA GLY A 21 -18.80 0.42 20.00
C GLY A 21 -19.11 1.91 20.18
N ARG A 22 -20.37 2.29 20.38
CA ARG A 22 -20.80 3.69 20.59
C ARG A 22 -20.85 4.08 22.07
N ALA A 23 -21.19 3.14 22.94
CA ALA A 23 -21.38 3.41 24.36
C ALA A 23 -20.07 3.51 25.15
N VAL A 24 -19.02 2.74 24.81
CA VAL A 24 -17.84 2.59 25.69
C VAL A 24 -16.80 3.72 25.58
N ASN A 25 -16.84 4.57 24.55
CA ASN A 25 -15.72 5.45 24.19
C ASN A 25 -15.94 6.97 24.38
N GLN A 26 -16.92 7.40 25.19
CA GLN A 26 -17.18 8.84 25.34
C GLN A 26 -16.22 9.61 26.28
N CYS A 27 -15.14 9.02 26.81
CA CYS A 27 -14.27 9.73 27.76
C CYS A 27 -12.88 10.11 27.24
N THR A 28 -12.77 11.37 26.82
CA THR A 28 -11.52 12.13 26.57
C THR A 28 -10.63 11.61 25.44
N LYS A 29 -10.22 12.52 24.54
CA LYS A 29 -9.25 12.21 23.49
C LYS A 29 -7.95 11.68 24.12
N SER A 30 -7.31 10.70 23.49
CA SER A 30 -6.01 10.18 23.94
C SER A 30 -4.91 11.23 23.73
N SER A 31 -4.00 11.41 24.69
CA SER A 31 -2.77 12.18 24.47
C SER A 31 -1.63 11.30 23.92
N VAL A 32 -1.86 9.99 23.87
CA VAL A 32 -1.00 8.97 23.26
C VAL A 32 -1.47 8.70 21.84
N VAL A 33 -0.52 8.59 20.91
CA VAL A 33 -0.76 8.20 19.52
C VAL A 33 0.08 6.99 19.20
N VAL A 34 -0.52 5.99 18.56
CA VAL A 34 0.17 4.79 18.09
C VAL A 34 -0.06 4.64 16.60
N GLU A 35 1.02 4.74 15.83
CA GLU A 35 1.00 4.67 14.38
C GLU A 35 1.63 3.37 13.88
N PHE A 36 1.06 2.83 12.81
CA PHE A 36 1.65 1.71 12.07
C PHE A 36 2.42 2.26 10.87
N ARG A 37 3.62 1.73 10.62
CA ARG A 37 4.45 2.02 9.44
C ARG A 37 5.05 0.74 8.88
N PRO A 38 5.36 0.68 7.58
CA PRO A 38 6.17 -0.42 7.05
C PRO A 38 7.54 -0.47 7.71
N LEU A 39 8.20 -1.63 7.62
CA LEU A 39 9.63 -1.72 7.89
C LEU A 39 10.41 -0.92 6.84
N ASN A 40 11.61 -0.45 7.19
CA ASN A 40 12.46 0.31 6.25
C ASN A 40 12.89 -0.51 5.02
N ASN A 41 12.81 -1.84 5.09
CA ASN A 41 13.11 -2.76 4.01
C ASN A 41 11.84 -3.34 3.36
N TRP A 42 10.67 -2.76 3.61
CA TRP A 42 9.43 -3.13 2.91
C TRP A 42 9.56 -2.81 1.43
N ASP A 43 9.36 -3.82 0.59
CA ASP A 43 9.47 -3.74 -0.86
C ASP A 43 8.12 -4.02 -1.53
N GLY A 44 7.04 -3.66 -0.84
CA GLY A 44 5.69 -3.80 -1.35
C GLY A 44 5.12 -5.22 -1.30
N GLU A 45 5.68 -6.12 -0.49
CA GLU A 45 5.29 -7.54 -0.42
C GLU A 45 3.83 -7.74 0.02
N PHE A 46 3.23 -6.76 0.67
CA PHE A 46 1.82 -6.72 1.07
C PHE A 46 1.28 -5.30 0.93
N GLY A 47 -0.04 -5.15 0.82
CA GLY A 47 -0.66 -3.84 0.61
C GLY A 47 -0.75 -3.07 1.90
N PHE A 48 -0.06 -1.93 2.00
CA PHE A 48 -0.17 -1.05 3.15
C PHE A 48 -0.27 0.40 2.68
N ASP A 49 -1.34 1.07 3.09
CA ASP A 49 -1.62 2.46 2.71
C ASP A 49 -1.90 3.28 3.96
N TRP A 50 -1.07 4.30 4.18
CA TRP A 50 -1.24 5.27 5.24
C TRP A 50 -1.14 6.67 4.65
N LEU A 51 -1.88 7.61 5.25
CA LEU A 51 -1.76 9.00 4.86
C LEU A 51 -0.41 9.53 5.32
N ARG A 52 0.45 9.84 4.36
CA ARG A 52 1.79 10.37 4.62
C ARG A 52 1.68 11.88 4.89
N LEU A 53 1.88 12.32 6.14
CA LEU A 53 1.69 13.72 6.57
C LEU A 53 3.02 14.43 6.80
N THR A 54 3.22 15.64 6.26
CA THR A 54 4.42 16.47 6.49
C THR A 54 4.49 16.94 7.93
N GLU A 55 5.35 16.28 8.70
CA GLU A 55 5.66 16.68 10.05
C GLU A 55 6.66 17.83 10.03
N ALA A 56 6.41 18.88 10.82
CA ALA A 56 7.31 20.03 10.94
C ALA A 56 8.67 19.64 11.56
N GLU A 57 8.73 18.45 12.14
CA GLU A 57 9.89 17.80 12.71
C GLU A 57 10.02 16.49 11.93
N ALA A 58 11.11 16.26 11.20
CA ALA A 58 11.28 15.05 10.38
C ALA A 58 11.23 13.78 11.25
N ARG A 59 10.04 13.17 11.41
CA ARG A 59 9.83 12.03 12.31
C ARG A 59 10.07 10.68 11.67
N ASP A 60 10.13 10.60 10.34
CA ASP A 60 10.58 9.42 9.60
C ASP A 60 11.37 9.87 8.36
N ILE A 61 12.32 9.04 7.94
CA ILE A 61 13.12 9.24 6.71
C ILE A 61 12.24 9.07 5.46
N GLU A 62 11.06 8.45 5.60
CA GLU A 62 10.06 8.38 4.55
C GLU A 62 9.27 9.68 4.48
N GLN A 63 9.57 10.44 3.44
CA GLN A 63 9.06 11.76 3.19
C GLN A 63 7.54 11.82 3.16
N SER A 64 7.05 13.02 3.38
CA SER A 64 5.77 13.24 4.02
C SER A 64 4.93 14.21 3.19
N TYR A 65 3.70 13.83 2.82
CA TYR A 65 3.01 14.33 1.62
C TYR A 65 1.87 15.36 1.85
N ILE A 66 1.79 16.06 3.00
CA ILE A 66 0.77 17.11 3.29
C ILE A 66 1.29 18.33 4.10
N ARG A 67 1.27 19.54 3.51
CA ARG A 67 1.43 20.86 4.12
C ARG A 67 0.19 21.19 4.91
N ASN A 68 0.42 21.86 6.03
CA ASN A 68 -0.64 22.51 6.78
C ASN A 68 -0.57 24.03 6.54
N ALA A 69 -1.74 24.66 6.56
CA ALA A 69 -1.95 26.04 6.12
C ALA A 69 -1.32 27.13 7.01
N ASP A 70 -0.83 26.83 8.22
CA ASP A 70 -0.63 27.88 9.23
C ASP A 70 0.79 27.97 9.83
N ASN A 71 1.86 27.66 9.10
CA ASN A 71 3.22 27.92 9.61
C ASN A 71 4.17 28.45 8.54
N GLN A 72 4.26 29.78 8.46
CA GLN A 72 5.43 30.44 7.89
C GLN A 72 6.56 30.37 8.93
N VAL A 73 7.80 30.17 8.46
CA VAL A 73 9.04 30.08 9.26
C VAL A 73 9.17 28.69 9.94
N VAL A 74 9.98 27.75 9.47
CA VAL A 74 11.45 27.79 9.31
C VAL A 74 11.88 26.81 8.21
N ALA A 75 12.90 27.18 7.45
CA ALA A 75 13.36 26.53 6.23
C ALA A 75 14.13 25.21 6.44
N PHE A 76 13.66 24.14 5.78
CA PHE A 76 14.52 23.46 4.82
C PHE A 76 14.47 24.29 3.53
N SER A 77 15.62 24.57 2.91
CA SER A 77 15.78 25.67 1.95
C SER A 77 14.69 25.74 0.86
N PRO A 78 14.14 26.93 0.55
CA PRO A 78 12.72 27.20 0.64
C PRO A 78 12.17 27.92 -0.61
N ASN A 79 12.58 27.52 -1.81
CA ASN A 79 12.12 28.15 -3.05
C ASN A 79 11.06 27.34 -3.84
N ASN A 80 10.55 26.22 -3.31
CA ASN A 80 9.28 25.69 -3.82
C ASN A 80 8.28 25.25 -2.73
N PRO A 81 7.34 26.12 -2.37
CA PRO A 81 5.95 25.88 -2.01
C PRO A 81 5.35 24.50 -1.66
N THR A 82 5.70 23.44 -2.38
CA THR A 82 4.78 22.30 -2.61
C THR A 82 5.40 20.92 -2.42
N PHE A 83 6.52 20.82 -1.71
CA PHE A 83 7.28 19.57 -1.58
C PHE A 83 6.46 18.41 -0.98
N GLY A 84 6.46 17.29 -1.71
CA GLY A 84 5.73 16.06 -1.37
C GLY A 84 4.21 16.21 -1.43
N LEU A 85 3.64 17.36 -1.80
CA LEU A 85 2.20 17.52 -1.71
C LEU A 85 1.45 16.81 -2.81
N VAL A 86 0.20 16.45 -2.52
CA VAL A 86 -0.77 16.44 -3.60
C VAL A 86 -0.84 17.86 -4.18
N GLU A 87 -0.22 18.06 -5.35
CA GLU A 87 -0.10 19.35 -6.05
C GLU A 87 -1.37 19.67 -6.85
N SER A 88 -2.14 18.65 -7.21
CA SER A 88 -3.34 18.75 -8.02
C SER A 88 -4.12 17.43 -7.95
N GLY A 89 -5.22 17.34 -8.69
CA GLY A 89 -5.94 16.11 -8.92
C GLY A 89 -7.04 16.29 -9.94
N PHE A 90 -7.64 15.20 -10.41
CA PHE A 90 -8.74 15.28 -11.36
C PHE A 90 -9.98 15.93 -10.72
N ALA A 91 -10.50 16.99 -11.34
CA ALA A 91 -11.83 17.53 -11.05
C ALA A 91 -12.82 17.20 -12.18
N THR A 92 -12.48 17.56 -13.42
CA THR A 92 -13.23 17.26 -14.65
C THR A 92 -12.26 17.16 -15.83
N VAL A 93 -12.71 16.65 -16.97
CA VAL A 93 -11.89 16.59 -18.21
C VAL A 93 -11.43 17.96 -18.74
N LYS A 94 -11.99 19.07 -18.22
CA LYS A 94 -11.63 20.44 -18.59
C LYS A 94 -10.88 21.20 -17.48
N LYS A 95 -10.75 20.61 -16.29
CA LYS A 95 -10.29 21.33 -15.10
C LYS A 95 -9.69 20.41 -14.05
N ASP A 96 -8.58 20.87 -13.49
CA ASP A 96 -7.91 20.24 -12.36
C ASP A 96 -8.40 20.80 -11.02
N LEU A 97 -8.19 20.04 -9.95
CA LEU A 97 -8.25 20.54 -8.58
C LEU A 97 -7.04 21.44 -8.32
N ASP A 98 -7.27 22.53 -7.59
CA ASP A 98 -6.16 23.20 -6.91
C ASP A 98 -5.61 22.31 -5.78
N ASP A 99 -4.38 22.61 -5.36
CA ASP A 99 -3.64 21.89 -4.33
C ASP A 99 -4.44 21.75 -3.01
N ALA A 100 -5.06 22.83 -2.53
CA ALA A 100 -5.83 22.83 -1.29
C ALA A 100 -7.05 21.91 -1.36
N LYS A 101 -7.78 21.89 -2.49
CA LYS A 101 -8.89 20.96 -2.71
C LYS A 101 -8.41 19.53 -2.86
N ALA A 102 -7.30 19.31 -3.54
CA ALA A 102 -6.74 17.98 -3.72
C ALA A 102 -6.29 17.38 -2.38
N GLN A 103 -5.63 18.17 -1.53
CA GLN A 103 -5.25 17.77 -0.15
C GLN A 103 -6.48 17.45 0.72
N LYS A 104 -7.52 18.28 0.69
CA LYS A 104 -8.77 17.98 1.41
C LYS A 104 -9.48 16.73 0.88
N LYS A 105 -9.32 16.43 -0.41
CA LYS A 105 -9.95 15.27 -1.05
C LYS A 105 -9.22 13.98 -0.68
N ILE A 106 -7.89 13.94 -0.73
CA ILE A 106 -7.11 12.75 -0.32
C ILE A 106 -7.30 12.41 1.16
N GLN A 107 -7.40 13.41 2.04
CA GLN A 107 -7.69 13.19 3.47
C GLN A 107 -8.99 12.43 3.72
N LYS A 108 -9.98 12.56 2.81
CA LYS A 108 -11.28 11.85 2.90
C LYS A 108 -11.21 10.39 2.45
N GLU A 109 -10.10 9.95 1.86
CA GLU A 109 -9.89 8.55 1.51
C GLU A 109 -9.65 7.67 2.75
N TYR A 110 -9.37 8.29 3.91
CA TYR A 110 -9.03 7.63 5.17
C TYR A 110 -10.10 7.88 6.23
N LYS A 111 -10.43 6.85 7.02
CA LYS A 111 -11.19 7.06 8.27
C LYS A 111 -10.34 7.87 9.25
N THR A 112 -10.99 8.66 10.10
CA THR A 112 -10.29 9.48 11.10
C THR A 112 -10.94 9.45 12.47
N PHE A 113 -10.15 9.77 13.49
CA PHE A 113 -10.64 10.11 14.83
C PHE A 113 -9.76 11.19 15.47
N SER A 114 -10.30 11.89 16.47
CA SER A 114 -9.58 13.00 17.11
C SER A 114 -8.68 12.55 18.25
N ILE A 115 -7.51 13.19 18.36
CA ILE A 115 -6.51 13.03 19.42
C ILE A 115 -6.47 14.31 20.29
N SER A 116 -6.04 14.18 21.54
CA SER A 116 -5.96 15.26 22.53
C SER A 116 -4.89 16.28 22.19
N ASP A 117 -5.21 17.55 22.40
CA ASP A 117 -4.28 18.68 22.38
C ASP A 117 -3.51 18.86 23.70
N LYS A 118 -3.96 18.24 24.80
CA LYS A 118 -3.30 18.35 26.10
C LYS A 118 -1.86 17.82 26.07
N GLY A 119 -0.90 18.70 26.36
CA GLY A 119 0.53 18.38 26.36
C GLY A 119 1.17 18.39 24.96
N ARG A 120 0.39 18.72 23.92
CA ARG A 120 0.86 19.01 22.57
C ARG A 120 0.94 20.52 22.43
N VAL A 121 2.04 21.05 21.87
CA VAL A 121 2.03 22.46 21.44
C VAL A 121 0.91 22.59 20.40
N SER A 122 0.07 23.65 20.44
CA SER A 122 -1.11 23.78 19.57
C SER A 122 -0.80 23.70 18.07
N GLN A 123 0.47 23.84 17.72
CA GLN A 123 1.03 23.71 16.37
C GLN A 123 1.50 22.29 16.00
N SER A 124 1.54 21.32 16.94
CA SER A 124 1.90 19.92 16.68
C SER A 124 0.68 19.15 16.15
N ARG A 125 0.68 18.98 14.82
CA ARG A 125 -0.43 18.64 13.92
C ARG A 125 -0.95 17.19 14.01
N HIS A 126 -1.05 16.61 15.21
CA HIS A 126 -1.61 15.27 15.42
C HIS A 126 -2.92 15.31 16.20
N LEU A 127 -3.80 16.28 15.91
CA LEU A 127 -5.14 16.28 16.49
C LEU A 127 -6.11 15.37 15.73
N THR A 128 -5.70 14.89 14.55
CA THR A 128 -6.46 13.96 13.72
C THR A 128 -5.58 12.75 13.41
N TYR A 129 -6.07 11.57 13.78
CA TYR A 129 -5.49 10.30 13.37
C TYR A 129 -6.10 9.89 12.03
N TYR A 130 -5.26 9.50 11.07
CA TYR A 130 -5.70 8.93 9.80
C TYR A 130 -5.43 7.44 9.82
N VAL A 131 -6.48 6.65 9.72
CA VAL A 131 -6.42 5.20 9.93
C VAL A 131 -5.80 4.54 8.70
N PRO A 132 -4.64 3.86 8.82
CA PRO A 132 -4.05 3.10 7.72
C PRO A 132 -4.89 1.88 7.32
N TYR A 133 -4.67 1.42 6.09
CA TYR A 133 -5.27 0.24 5.51
C TYR A 133 -4.21 -0.84 5.23
N LEU A 134 -4.54 -2.08 5.53
CA LEU A 134 -3.72 -3.27 5.28
C LEU A 134 -4.50 -4.27 4.43
N ASN A 135 -3.85 -4.78 3.39
CA ASN A 135 -4.31 -5.88 2.54
C ASN A 135 -3.42 -7.10 2.77
N LEU A 136 -4.02 -8.18 3.26
CA LEU A 136 -3.38 -9.48 3.43
C LEU A 136 -4.28 -10.55 2.82
N TYR A 137 -3.67 -11.58 2.24
CA TYR A 137 -4.38 -12.81 1.93
C TYR A 137 -4.65 -13.61 3.21
N PRO A 138 -5.70 -14.43 3.26
CA PRO A 138 -5.91 -15.31 4.40
C PRO A 138 -4.98 -16.54 4.32
N GLN A 139 -4.55 -17.07 5.47
CA GLN A 139 -3.83 -18.34 5.53
C GLN A 139 -4.76 -19.52 5.20
N ALA A 140 -5.99 -19.49 5.74
CA ALA A 140 -7.05 -20.45 5.43
C ALA A 140 -8.21 -19.79 4.65
N GLY A 141 -8.76 -20.50 3.67
CA GLY A 141 -9.82 -19.96 2.80
C GLY A 141 -9.29 -19.20 1.59
N LEU A 142 -8.02 -19.43 1.20
CA LEU A 142 -7.55 -19.02 -0.11
C LEU A 142 -8.38 -19.69 -1.19
N SER A 143 -8.84 -18.89 -2.15
CA SER A 143 -9.45 -19.41 -3.36
C SER A 143 -8.42 -20.27 -4.08
N PRO A 144 -8.79 -21.50 -4.48
CA PRO A 144 -7.90 -22.33 -5.27
C PRO A 144 -7.63 -21.62 -6.60
N LEU A 145 -6.39 -21.67 -7.04
CA LEU A 145 -6.01 -21.16 -8.35
C LEU A 145 -6.68 -21.99 -9.43
N LYS A 146 -7.19 -21.35 -10.48
CA LYS A 146 -7.83 -22.07 -11.59
C LYS A 146 -6.79 -22.94 -12.28
N ALA A 147 -7.18 -24.15 -12.69
CA ALA A 147 -6.32 -25.02 -13.48
C ALA A 147 -5.89 -24.28 -14.77
N LEU A 148 -4.60 -24.41 -15.12
CA LEU A 148 -4.12 -23.93 -16.40
C LEU A 148 -4.59 -24.85 -17.53
N THR A 149 -4.69 -24.28 -18.73
CA THR A 149 -4.86 -25.06 -19.96
C THR A 149 -3.73 -26.08 -20.07
N LYS A 150 -4.06 -27.30 -20.53
CA LYS A 150 -3.10 -28.41 -20.66
C LYS A 150 -1.85 -27.97 -21.43
N GLY A 151 -0.69 -28.29 -20.85
CA GLY A 151 0.61 -28.01 -21.45
C GLY A 151 1.17 -26.63 -21.11
N LEU A 152 0.40 -25.72 -20.49
CA LEU A 152 0.92 -24.46 -19.98
C LEU A 152 1.56 -24.67 -18.61
N THR A 153 2.73 -24.06 -18.41
CA THR A 153 3.47 -24.11 -17.15
C THR A 153 3.73 -22.68 -16.66
N GLU A 154 3.60 -22.50 -15.35
CA GLU A 154 3.99 -21.28 -14.66
C GLU A 154 5.49 -21.22 -14.39
N TYR A 155 5.97 -19.99 -14.26
CA TYR A 155 7.29 -19.72 -13.73
C TYR A 155 7.46 -20.42 -12.37
N ALA A 156 8.47 -21.29 -12.30
CA ALA A 156 8.66 -22.25 -11.22
C ALA A 156 8.80 -21.63 -9.81
N THR A 157 9.16 -20.36 -9.72
CA THR A 157 9.25 -19.63 -8.44
C THR A 157 8.01 -18.75 -8.28
N THR A 158 6.92 -19.34 -7.77
CA THR A 158 5.73 -18.57 -7.39
C THR A 158 5.93 -17.93 -6.02
N GLU A 159 5.88 -16.60 -5.94
CA GLU A 159 5.88 -15.91 -4.65
C GLU A 159 4.60 -16.26 -3.88
N PRO A 160 4.70 -16.62 -2.59
CA PRO A 160 3.53 -16.97 -1.80
C PRO A 160 2.60 -15.76 -1.67
N ARG A 161 1.29 -16.02 -1.67
CA ARG A 161 0.29 -14.98 -1.35
C ARG A 161 0.53 -14.50 0.09
N PRO A 162 0.83 -13.21 0.33
CA PRO A 162 1.25 -12.70 1.63
C PRO A 162 0.08 -12.71 2.61
N CYS A 163 0.17 -13.57 3.62
CA CYS A 163 -0.80 -13.64 4.71
C CYS A 163 -0.29 -13.00 6.01
N GLU A 164 0.94 -12.49 6.00
CA GLU A 164 1.60 -11.87 7.14
C GLU A 164 2.15 -10.50 6.74
N ALA A 165 2.01 -9.52 7.64
CA ALA A 165 2.68 -8.22 7.55
C ALA A 165 3.49 -7.96 8.82
N LYS A 166 4.72 -7.48 8.64
CA LYS A 166 5.56 -6.94 9.71
C LYS A 166 5.56 -5.42 9.60
N LEU A 167 5.14 -4.76 10.67
CA LEU A 167 5.00 -3.31 10.73
C LEU A 167 5.76 -2.78 11.94
N ARG A 168 6.33 -1.58 11.79
CA ARG A 168 6.79 -0.78 12.93
C ARG A 168 5.57 -0.17 13.62
N MET A 169 5.57 -0.18 14.95
CA MET A 169 4.66 0.60 15.77
C MET A 169 5.42 1.78 16.36
N ILE A 170 4.99 2.99 15.99
CA ILE A 170 5.54 4.23 16.50
C ILE A 170 4.60 4.74 17.60
N VAL A 171 5.15 4.97 18.79
CA VAL A 171 4.38 5.37 19.97
C VAL A 171 4.79 6.78 20.40
N ASP A 172 3.87 7.73 20.27
CA ASP A 172 4.04 9.12 20.69
C ASP A 172 3.20 9.40 21.95
N ILE A 173 3.85 9.52 23.10
CA ILE A 173 3.22 9.82 24.38
C ILE A 173 3.40 11.30 24.70
N LYS A 174 2.29 12.04 24.74
CA LYS A 174 2.25 13.43 25.19
C LYS A 174 1.42 13.56 26.46
N GLY A 175 1.78 14.50 27.33
CA GLY A 175 1.07 14.71 28.59
C GLY A 175 1.25 13.54 29.58
N GLN A 176 0.15 12.98 30.09
CA GLN A 176 0.20 11.91 31.07
C GLN A 176 0.66 10.60 30.40
N SER A 177 1.67 9.93 30.96
CA SER A 177 2.07 8.60 30.49
C SER A 177 0.96 7.58 30.76
N PRO A 178 0.61 6.71 29.80
CA PRO A 178 -0.17 5.51 30.09
C PRO A 178 0.68 4.53 30.88
N GLU A 179 0.02 3.58 31.53
CA GLU A 179 0.67 2.43 32.16
C GLU A 179 0.92 1.32 31.16
N SER A 180 0.07 1.22 30.14
CA SER A 180 0.24 0.24 29.07
C SER A 180 -0.44 0.67 27.78
N ILE A 181 0.00 0.05 26.71
CA ILE A 181 -0.61 0.15 25.38
C ILE A 181 -1.19 -1.23 25.06
N GLU A 182 -2.46 -1.28 24.71
CA GLU A 182 -3.22 -2.52 24.52
C GLU A 182 -3.63 -2.64 23.06
N ILE A 183 -3.19 -3.70 22.37
CA ILE A 183 -3.65 -4.04 21.01
C ILE A 183 -4.78 -5.03 21.12
N GLU A 184 -5.97 -4.63 20.68
CA GLU A 184 -7.19 -5.45 20.69
C GLU A 184 -7.54 -5.92 19.28
N PHE A 185 -7.77 -7.23 19.12
CA PHE A 185 -8.13 -7.85 17.83
C PHE A 185 -8.96 -9.11 18.02
N ASN A 186 -9.63 -9.54 16.94
CA ASN A 186 -10.32 -10.83 16.91
C ASN A 186 -9.33 -11.97 16.63
N ASN A 187 -9.22 -12.92 17.55
CA ASN A 187 -8.26 -14.02 17.54
C ASN A 187 -8.63 -15.18 16.60
N LYS A 188 -9.84 -15.17 16.04
CA LYS A 188 -10.21 -16.06 14.92
C LYS A 188 -9.80 -15.46 13.58
N ASP A 189 -9.74 -14.14 13.49
CA ASP A 189 -9.36 -13.42 12.27
C ASP A 189 -7.83 -13.28 12.15
N PHE A 190 -7.15 -13.02 13.27
CA PHE A 190 -5.73 -12.68 13.29
C PHE A 190 -4.94 -13.42 14.37
N ALA A 191 -3.68 -13.73 14.05
CA ALA A 191 -2.63 -13.92 15.03
C ALA A 191 -1.73 -12.69 15.01
N ILE A 192 -1.55 -12.05 16.17
CA ILE A 192 -0.67 -10.88 16.30
C ILE A 192 0.42 -11.22 17.31
N THR A 193 1.67 -10.93 16.94
CA THR A 193 2.82 -11.08 17.83
C THR A 193 3.67 -9.81 17.83
N LEU A 194 4.44 -9.63 18.89
CA LEU A 194 5.35 -8.51 19.08
C LEU A 194 6.77 -9.02 19.23
N ASN A 195 7.77 -8.24 18.82
CA ASN A 195 9.19 -8.56 19.01
C ASN A 195 9.71 -8.28 20.44
N ILE A 196 8.82 -8.24 21.44
CA ILE A 196 9.15 -8.03 22.85
C ILE A 196 8.61 -9.20 23.68
N ALA A 197 9.33 -9.56 24.75
CA ALA A 197 8.94 -10.68 25.62
C ALA A 197 7.92 -10.27 26.70
N ASP A 198 7.86 -8.99 27.06
CA ASP A 198 7.12 -8.50 28.23
C ASP A 198 5.65 -8.14 27.93
N ALA A 199 5.12 -8.52 26.77
CA ALA A 199 3.72 -8.29 26.45
C ALA A 199 2.81 -9.31 27.17
N GLU A 200 1.91 -8.81 28.01
CA GLU A 200 0.89 -9.65 28.65
C GLU A 200 -0.23 -9.93 27.64
N THR A 201 -0.73 -11.17 27.59
CA THR A 201 -1.84 -11.57 26.70
C THR A 201 -3.07 -11.89 27.52
N GLU A 202 -4.18 -11.22 27.22
CA GLU A 202 -5.51 -11.51 27.77
C GLU A 202 -6.43 -11.99 26.64
N ILE A 203 -7.19 -13.06 26.89
CA ILE A 203 -8.13 -13.64 25.91
C ILE A 203 -9.52 -13.66 26.54
N ASP A 204 -10.49 -13.03 25.88
CA ASP A 204 -11.90 -13.03 26.25
C ASP A 204 -12.76 -13.43 25.04
N GLY A 205 -13.17 -14.70 25.01
CA GLY A 205 -13.88 -15.28 23.86
C GLY A 205 -13.05 -15.17 22.57
N GLU A 206 -13.59 -14.43 21.59
CA GLU A 206 -12.91 -14.19 20.32
C GLU A 206 -11.97 -12.97 20.34
N VAL A 207 -11.93 -12.21 21.42
CA VAL A 207 -11.10 -11.01 21.52
C VAL A 207 -9.82 -11.35 22.25
N THR A 208 -8.69 -10.99 21.66
CA THR A 208 -7.37 -11.01 22.32
C THR A 208 -6.87 -9.59 22.50
N SER A 209 -6.34 -9.31 23.68
CA SER A 209 -5.65 -8.07 24.03
C SER A 209 -4.18 -8.35 24.33
N LEU A 210 -3.27 -7.69 23.61
CA LEU A 210 -1.84 -7.70 23.90
C LEU A 210 -1.48 -6.41 24.61
N LYS A 211 -1.14 -6.52 25.89
CA LYS A 211 -0.84 -5.40 26.79
C LYS A 211 0.66 -5.21 26.90
N ILE A 212 1.12 -4.05 26.45
CA ILE A 212 2.51 -3.65 26.37
C ILE A 212 2.78 -2.68 27.53
N PRO A 213 3.51 -3.07 28.59
CA PRO A 213 3.73 -2.22 29.75
C PRO A 213 4.63 -1.02 29.41
N VAL A 214 4.21 0.18 29.79
CA VAL A 214 5.00 1.40 29.66
C VAL A 214 5.82 1.62 30.94
N PRO A 215 7.16 1.76 30.84
CA PRO A 215 8.02 1.90 32.03
C PRO A 215 7.63 3.09 32.91
N LYS A 216 7.52 2.88 34.23
CA LYS A 216 7.12 3.92 35.21
C LYS A 216 8.02 5.18 35.23
N ASN A 217 9.26 5.04 34.78
CA ASN A 217 10.24 6.14 34.71
C ASN A 217 10.27 6.83 33.34
N TYR A 218 9.34 6.47 32.43
CA TYR A 218 9.22 7.14 31.15
C TYR A 218 8.85 8.61 31.37
N THR A 219 9.76 9.51 31.02
CA THR A 219 9.51 10.95 31.08
C THR A 219 9.10 11.41 29.69
N PRO A 220 7.83 11.83 29.47
CA PRO A 220 7.37 12.36 28.20
C PRO A 220 8.30 13.50 27.78
N THR A 221 8.92 13.38 26.62
CA THR A 221 9.90 14.37 26.20
C THR A 221 9.18 15.62 25.67
N PRO A 222 9.64 16.85 25.99
CA PRO A 222 9.19 18.06 25.31
C PRO A 222 9.35 17.90 23.79
N ASP A 223 8.44 18.48 23.01
CA ASP A 223 8.43 18.46 21.52
C ASP A 223 9.82 18.72 20.94
N THR A 224 10.61 17.67 20.76
CA THR A 224 11.90 17.68 20.07
C THR A 224 11.97 16.41 19.22
N ALA A 225 12.29 16.61 17.94
CA ALA A 225 12.22 15.61 16.87
C ALA A 225 13.00 14.29 17.13
N ALA A 226 13.98 14.31 18.04
CA ALA A 226 14.90 13.19 18.25
C ALA A 226 14.41 12.14 19.28
N THR A 227 13.32 12.39 20.02
CA THR A 227 12.94 11.57 21.20
C THR A 227 11.60 10.86 21.13
N SER A 228 10.75 11.12 20.13
CA SER A 228 9.48 10.41 19.91
C SER A 228 9.63 8.92 19.52
N ARG A 229 10.86 8.45 19.25
CA ARG A 229 11.16 7.04 18.93
C ARG A 229 11.48 6.17 20.15
N LYS A 230 11.50 6.73 21.36
CA LYS A 230 11.96 5.97 22.54
C LYS A 230 10.80 5.29 23.26
N LEU A 231 10.64 4.02 22.91
CA LEU A 231 10.52 2.89 23.83
C LEU A 231 9.15 2.62 24.46
N VAL A 232 8.64 1.44 24.13
CA VAL A 232 8.02 0.54 25.09
C VAL A 232 8.95 -0.69 25.23
N ALA A 233 9.32 -1.08 26.45
CA ALA A 233 10.03 -2.33 26.79
C ALA A 233 11.45 -2.63 26.19
N GLY A 234 12.27 -1.64 25.83
CA GLY A 234 13.72 -1.90 25.59
C GLY A 234 14.15 -2.30 24.17
N ALA A 235 13.21 -2.47 23.23
CA ALA A 235 13.53 -2.71 21.82
C ALA A 235 13.90 -1.39 21.08
N SER A 236 14.85 -1.46 20.14
CA SER A 236 15.20 -0.32 19.27
C SER A 236 14.08 0.06 18.31
N ASP A 237 13.28 -0.92 17.88
CA ASP A 237 12.05 -0.77 17.11
C ASP A 237 10.98 -1.73 17.68
N LEU A 238 9.78 -1.23 17.98
CA LEU A 238 8.63 -2.07 18.31
C LEU A 238 8.02 -2.60 17.02
N ILE A 239 8.14 -3.90 16.77
CA ILE A 239 7.65 -4.56 15.57
C ILE A 239 6.43 -5.40 15.93
N VAL A 240 5.35 -5.18 15.20
CA VAL A 240 4.14 -5.99 15.23
C VAL A 240 4.09 -6.86 13.99
N THR A 241 3.86 -8.15 14.19
CA THR A 241 3.61 -9.11 13.12
C THR A 241 2.14 -9.46 13.15
N ILE A 242 1.43 -9.23 12.03
CA ILE A 242 0.00 -9.48 11.88
C ILE A 242 -0.18 -10.56 10.82
N THR A 243 -0.69 -11.72 11.23
CA THR A 243 -1.02 -12.83 10.34
C THR A 243 -2.54 -12.94 10.19
N CYS A 244 -3.04 -12.93 8.95
CA CYS A 244 -4.46 -13.14 8.65
C CYS A 244 -4.77 -14.63 8.59
N LEU A 245 -5.49 -15.15 9.58
CA LEU A 245 -5.71 -16.59 9.76
C LEU A 245 -6.77 -17.14 8.80
N ARG A 246 -7.81 -16.35 8.51
CA ARG A 246 -8.95 -16.77 7.70
C ARG A 246 -9.48 -15.65 6.82
N SER A 247 -10.30 -16.02 5.83
CA SER A 247 -11.00 -15.05 4.98
C SER A 247 -11.90 -14.12 5.80
N LEU A 248 -11.84 -12.84 5.47
CA LEU A 248 -12.60 -11.75 6.07
C LEU A 248 -13.69 -11.33 5.10
N SER A 249 -14.96 -11.50 5.49
CA SER A 249 -16.13 -11.09 4.70
C SER A 249 -16.44 -9.59 4.77
N SER A 250 -15.71 -8.87 5.62
CA SER A 250 -15.78 -7.41 5.77
C SER A 250 -14.43 -6.88 6.23
N ASN A 251 -14.24 -5.57 6.13
CA ASN A 251 -13.11 -4.92 6.79
C ASN A 251 -13.15 -5.21 8.30
N LYS A 252 -11.98 -5.42 8.90
CA LYS A 252 -11.78 -5.62 10.33
C LYS A 252 -10.90 -4.53 10.91
N GLU A 253 -11.14 -4.19 12.16
CA GLU A 253 -10.37 -3.16 12.86
C GLU A 253 -9.48 -3.82 13.91
N ILE A 254 -8.21 -3.41 13.93
CA ILE A 254 -7.29 -3.68 15.03
C ILE A 254 -7.15 -2.36 15.78
N ASN A 255 -7.64 -2.32 17.02
CA ASN A 255 -7.65 -1.11 17.82
C ASN A 255 -6.46 -1.10 18.77
N VAL A 256 -5.89 0.07 19.00
CA VAL A 256 -4.82 0.25 19.97
C VAL A 256 -5.27 1.27 21.01
N TYR A 257 -5.27 0.87 22.27
CA TYR A 257 -5.70 1.69 23.39
C TYR A 257 -4.51 2.07 24.27
N ALA A 258 -4.52 3.29 24.78
CA ALA A 258 -3.68 3.70 25.89
C ALA A 258 -4.47 3.52 27.19
N TYR A 259 -3.94 2.72 28.10
CA TYR A 259 -4.56 2.45 29.40
C TYR A 259 -3.85 3.22 30.51
N HIS A 260 -4.60 3.97 31.30
CA HIS A 260 -4.11 4.72 32.46
C HIS A 260 -4.82 4.19 33.72
N GLU A 261 -4.24 3.30 34.55
CA GLU A 261 -4.93 2.97 35.80
C GLU A 261 -5.09 4.18 36.71
N GLN A 262 -6.11 4.06 37.55
CA GLN A 262 -6.32 4.89 38.72
C GLN A 262 -5.25 4.58 39.79
N ASP A 263 -3.98 4.87 39.52
CA ASP A 263 -3.03 4.95 40.62
C ASP A 263 -3.45 6.12 41.54
N SER A 264 -3.39 5.87 42.85
CA SER A 264 -3.76 6.78 43.95
C SER A 264 -2.88 8.04 44.06
N THR A 265 -1.98 8.25 43.09
CA THR A 265 -1.04 9.35 43.05
C THR A 265 -1.75 10.69 42.78
N LYS A 266 -1.22 11.78 43.35
CA LYS A 266 -1.78 13.14 43.21
C LYS A 266 -1.93 13.60 41.75
N LEU A 267 -1.15 13.04 40.82
CA LEU A 267 -1.18 13.35 39.38
C LEU A 267 -2.44 12.83 38.67
N ASN A 268 -3.00 11.69 39.08
CA ASN A 268 -4.14 11.05 38.39
C ASN A 268 -5.50 11.33 39.06
N LYS A 269 -5.48 11.95 40.24
CA LYS A 269 -6.69 12.32 41.02
C LYS A 269 -7.71 13.09 40.18
N LYS A 270 -7.26 14.08 39.40
CA LYS A 270 -8.14 14.93 38.59
C LYS A 270 -8.80 14.15 37.44
N ALA A 271 -8.07 13.26 36.78
CA ALA A 271 -8.62 12.43 35.71
C ALA A 271 -9.69 11.46 36.25
N ARG A 272 -9.47 10.89 37.44
CA ARG A 272 -10.45 10.04 38.12
C ARG A 272 -11.70 10.84 38.54
N GLU A 273 -11.52 12.01 39.14
CA GLU A 273 -12.63 12.89 39.53
C GLU A 273 -13.45 13.37 38.31
N ASP A 274 -12.78 13.69 37.19
CA ASP A 274 -13.44 14.04 35.93
C ASP A 274 -14.24 12.84 35.39
N LEU A 275 -13.66 11.62 35.38
CA LEU A 275 -14.33 10.40 34.92
C LEU A 275 -15.53 10.04 35.80
N GLU A 276 -15.39 10.12 37.13
CA GLU A 276 -16.48 9.94 38.09
C GLU A 276 -17.59 10.97 37.89
N LYS A 277 -17.23 12.23 37.62
CA LYS A 277 -18.21 13.30 37.35
C LYS A 277 -18.97 13.06 36.05
N ILE A 278 -18.28 12.62 34.99
CA ILE A 278 -18.91 12.32 33.70
C ILE A 278 -19.79 11.07 33.82
N ASN A 279 -19.33 10.00 34.48
CA ASN A 279 -20.15 8.82 34.77
C ASN A 279 -21.41 9.20 35.57
N LYS A 280 -21.29 10.05 36.60
CA LYS A 280 -22.43 10.57 37.37
C LYS A 280 -23.39 11.38 36.50
N GLN A 281 -22.90 12.23 35.61
CA GLN A 281 -23.74 13.02 34.69
C GLN A 281 -24.45 12.13 33.66
N HIS A 282 -23.75 11.16 33.09
CA HIS A 282 -24.31 10.20 32.15
C HIS A 282 -25.41 9.35 32.80
N ASN A 283 -25.14 8.76 33.97
CA ASN A 283 -26.13 7.96 34.70
C ASN A 283 -27.32 8.80 35.19
N LYS A 284 -27.14 10.11 35.41
CA LYS A 284 -28.25 11.02 35.70
C LYS A 284 -29.11 11.32 34.46
N ALA A 285 -28.50 11.38 33.27
CA ALA A 285 -29.20 11.60 32.01
C ALA A 285 -29.90 10.32 31.50
N ASN A 286 -29.40 9.15 31.88
CA ASN A 286 -29.94 7.83 31.55
C ASN A 286 -30.23 7.05 32.85
N PRO A 287 -31.34 7.36 33.55
CA PRO A 287 -31.68 6.73 34.83
C PRO A 287 -32.21 5.30 34.62
N GLY A 288 -31.34 4.37 34.21
CA GLY A 288 -31.56 2.93 34.32
C GLY A 288 -31.27 2.43 35.74
N ASP A 289 -31.64 1.17 36.03
CA ASP A 289 -31.29 0.50 37.29
C ASP A 289 -29.75 0.59 37.50
N PRO A 290 -29.24 0.93 38.69
CA PRO A 290 -27.79 0.89 38.97
C PRO A 290 -27.13 -0.48 38.71
N ASN A 291 -27.93 -1.56 38.64
CA ASN A 291 -27.52 -2.91 38.26
C ASN A 291 -27.87 -3.25 36.81
N ASP A 292 -28.38 -2.29 36.03
CA ASP A 292 -28.62 -2.42 34.61
C ASP A 292 -27.28 -2.54 33.88
N PRO A 293 -26.99 -3.68 33.21
CA PRO A 293 -25.76 -3.84 32.45
C PRO A 293 -25.63 -2.80 31.32
N THR A 294 -26.67 -2.05 30.93
CA THR A 294 -26.57 -0.94 29.96
C THR A 294 -25.93 0.34 30.52
N THR A 295 -25.61 0.39 31.82
CA THR A 295 -24.89 1.51 32.43
C THR A 295 -23.49 1.65 31.81
N VAL A 296 -23.26 2.75 31.08
CA VAL A 296 -21.98 3.04 30.45
C VAL A 296 -20.91 3.31 31.51
N ILE A 297 -19.98 2.37 31.69
CA ILE A 297 -18.74 2.60 32.44
C ILE A 297 -17.72 3.20 31.46
N LEU A 298 -17.41 4.49 31.60
CA LEU A 298 -16.26 5.09 30.92
C LEU A 298 -15.00 4.31 31.34
N THR A 299 -14.28 3.80 30.36
CA THR A 299 -13.05 3.04 30.60
C THR A 299 -11.87 3.98 30.78
N ASN A 300 -10.85 3.54 31.51
CA ASN A 300 -9.53 4.19 31.56
C ASN A 300 -8.73 4.02 30.25
N GLN A 301 -9.27 3.27 29.28
CA GLN A 301 -8.74 3.05 27.95
C GLN A 301 -9.14 4.21 27.03
N LYS A 302 -8.17 4.76 26.30
CA LYS A 302 -8.40 5.77 25.26
C LYS A 302 -7.85 5.28 23.94
N LEU A 303 -8.62 5.40 22.87
CA LEU A 303 -8.18 5.00 21.53
C LEU A 303 -6.96 5.85 21.12
N ALA A 304 -5.83 5.19 20.94
CA ALA A 304 -4.53 5.80 20.63
C ALA A 304 -4.07 5.47 19.21
N GLY A 305 -4.52 4.36 18.64
CA GLY A 305 -4.21 3.95 17.27
C GLY A 305 -5.29 3.03 16.71
N LYS A 306 -5.30 2.88 15.39
CA LYS A 306 -6.20 1.96 14.70
C LYS A 306 -5.57 1.52 13.38
N LEU A 307 -5.78 0.27 13.00
CA LEU A 307 -5.46 -0.26 11.68
C LEU A 307 -6.70 -0.94 11.11
N ILE A 308 -6.99 -0.72 9.82
CA ILE A 308 -8.06 -1.45 9.13
C ILE A 308 -7.43 -2.52 8.25
N VAL A 309 -7.76 -3.78 8.52
CA VAL A 309 -7.48 -4.88 7.58
C VAL A 309 -8.67 -5.02 6.66
N LEU A 310 -8.45 -4.93 5.35
CA LEU A 310 -9.52 -4.93 4.36
C LEU A 310 -10.12 -6.33 4.16
N GLN A 311 -11.37 -6.36 3.70
CA GLN A 311 -12.05 -7.58 3.24
C GLN A 311 -11.19 -8.32 2.21
N ASN A 312 -11.03 -9.63 2.38
CA ASN A 312 -10.14 -10.45 1.55
C ASN A 312 -10.74 -11.83 1.21
N ASP A 313 -12.05 -12.00 1.34
CA ASP A 313 -12.76 -13.20 0.92
C ASP A 313 -12.74 -13.42 -0.61
N ALA A 314 -13.26 -14.56 -1.06
CA ALA A 314 -13.14 -15.01 -2.45
C ALA A 314 -13.48 -13.94 -3.53
N PRO A 315 -14.51 -13.08 -3.39
CA PRO A 315 -14.79 -12.03 -4.38
C PRO A 315 -13.66 -11.00 -4.54
N LYS A 316 -12.86 -10.79 -3.50
CA LYS A 316 -11.72 -9.86 -3.46
C LYS A 316 -10.41 -10.53 -3.86
N GLN A 317 -10.34 -11.86 -3.92
CA GLN A 317 -9.13 -12.57 -4.36
C GLN A 317 -9.18 -12.76 -5.88
N LYS A 318 -8.37 -12.00 -6.61
CA LYS A 318 -8.32 -12.07 -8.08
C LYS A 318 -7.13 -12.88 -8.57
N GLU A 319 -7.29 -13.44 -9.75
CA GLU A 319 -6.24 -14.13 -10.48
C GLU A 319 -6.02 -13.40 -11.80
N LEU A 320 -4.78 -13.01 -12.10
CA LEU A 320 -4.41 -12.40 -13.38
C LEU A 320 -3.46 -13.33 -14.13
N LYS A 321 -3.94 -13.98 -15.20
CA LYS A 321 -3.09 -14.82 -16.04
C LYS A 321 -2.24 -13.94 -16.94
N MET A 322 -0.92 -14.08 -16.85
CA MET A 322 0.03 -13.28 -17.62
C MET A 322 0.91 -14.19 -18.46
N LEU A 323 0.86 -14.02 -19.78
CA LEU A 323 1.69 -14.78 -20.70
C LEU A 323 2.99 -14.03 -20.95
N MET A 324 4.11 -14.60 -20.51
CA MET A 324 5.45 -14.04 -20.60
C MET A 324 6.09 -14.48 -21.93
N ILE A 325 6.18 -13.58 -22.90
CA ILE A 325 6.56 -13.89 -24.27
C ILE A 325 7.93 -13.26 -24.57
N LYS A 326 8.91 -14.10 -24.88
CA LYS A 326 10.21 -13.67 -25.40
C LYS A 326 10.07 -13.41 -26.89
N VAL A 327 10.47 -12.23 -27.35
CA VAL A 327 10.45 -11.89 -28.78
C VAL A 327 11.86 -12.04 -29.34
N LYS A 328 11.98 -12.83 -30.41
CA LYS A 328 13.23 -13.06 -31.14
C LYS A 328 13.22 -12.29 -32.45
N THR A 329 14.26 -11.50 -32.70
CA THR A 329 14.39 -10.63 -33.88
C THR A 329 15.80 -10.66 -34.45
N ASP A 330 15.94 -10.59 -35.77
CA ASP A 330 17.19 -10.27 -36.47
C ASP A 330 17.08 -8.84 -37.02
N ILE A 331 17.26 -7.86 -36.13
CA ILE A 331 16.89 -6.47 -36.42
C ILE A 331 17.75 -5.84 -37.52
N VAL A 332 18.97 -6.34 -37.70
CA VAL A 332 19.94 -5.88 -38.71
C VAL A 332 19.97 -6.75 -39.96
N GLY A 333 19.21 -7.86 -40.00
CA GLY A 333 19.10 -8.77 -41.14
C GLY A 333 20.42 -9.45 -41.52
N THR A 334 21.26 -9.77 -40.53
CA THR A 334 22.58 -10.40 -40.74
C THR A 334 22.55 -11.92 -40.56
N GLY A 335 21.41 -12.49 -40.22
CA GLY A 335 21.24 -13.87 -39.76
C GLY A 335 21.48 -14.06 -38.26
N ALA A 336 21.88 -13.00 -37.53
CA ALA A 336 22.17 -13.05 -36.10
C ALA A 336 20.98 -12.54 -35.27
N SER A 337 20.13 -13.45 -34.80
CA SER A 337 18.98 -13.08 -33.98
C SER A 337 19.34 -12.82 -32.51
N ILE A 338 18.65 -11.86 -31.91
CA ILE A 338 18.63 -11.59 -30.46
C ILE A 338 17.24 -11.91 -29.91
N THR A 339 17.15 -12.27 -28.62
CA THR A 339 15.88 -12.65 -27.97
C THR A 339 15.72 -11.93 -26.64
N GLY A 340 14.55 -11.34 -26.39
CA GLY A 340 14.25 -10.67 -25.11
C GLY A 340 14.26 -11.63 -23.92
N ARG A 341 14.39 -11.06 -22.71
CA ARG A 341 14.51 -11.81 -21.46
C ARG A 341 13.81 -11.13 -20.31
N PHE A 342 13.42 -11.93 -19.32
CA PHE A 342 12.85 -11.48 -18.05
C PHE A 342 13.68 -12.06 -16.90
N THR A 343 14.02 -11.24 -15.93
CA THR A 343 14.74 -11.63 -14.71
C THR A 343 13.79 -12.15 -13.63
N GLN A 344 14.36 -12.82 -12.62
CA GLN A 344 13.60 -13.24 -11.44
C GLN A 344 13.15 -12.04 -10.58
N VAL A 345 13.96 -10.98 -10.54
CA VAL A 345 13.69 -9.79 -9.71
C VAL A 345 12.49 -9.01 -10.25
N GLU A 346 12.42 -8.78 -11.58
CA GLU A 346 11.26 -8.16 -12.22
C GLU A 346 9.96 -8.94 -11.95
N ARG A 347 10.02 -10.28 -12.05
CA ARG A 347 8.88 -11.15 -11.77
C ARG A 347 8.45 -11.04 -10.31
N LYS A 348 9.40 -11.02 -9.37
CA LYS A 348 9.11 -10.84 -7.94
C LYS A 348 8.47 -9.48 -7.65
N LYS A 349 8.97 -8.39 -8.23
CA LYS A 349 8.36 -7.06 -8.05
C LYS A 349 6.92 -7.02 -8.55
N LEU A 350 6.63 -7.67 -9.69
CA LEU A 350 5.29 -7.81 -10.21
C LEU A 350 4.34 -8.56 -9.25
N TYR A 351 4.81 -9.64 -8.60
CA TYR A 351 4.07 -10.31 -7.53
C TYR A 351 3.77 -9.34 -6.38
N ASN A 352 4.80 -8.70 -5.82
CA ASN A 352 4.67 -7.76 -4.71
C ASN A 352 3.62 -6.69 -5.00
N VAL A 353 3.77 -5.96 -6.10
CA VAL A 353 2.89 -4.85 -6.48
C VAL A 353 1.43 -5.29 -6.66
N LEU A 354 1.17 -6.42 -7.32
CA LEU A 354 -0.20 -6.89 -7.54
C LEU A 354 -0.82 -7.50 -6.26
N HIS A 355 -0.01 -8.10 -5.39
CA HIS A 355 -0.47 -8.64 -4.10
C HIS A 355 -0.99 -7.54 -3.18
N GLN A 356 -0.52 -6.29 -3.32
CA GLN A 356 -1.05 -5.15 -2.56
C GLN A 356 -2.55 -4.93 -2.77
N ALA A 357 -3.09 -5.39 -3.90
CA ALA A 357 -4.51 -5.31 -4.21
C ALA A 357 -5.20 -6.68 -4.24
N LEU A 358 -4.63 -7.71 -3.60
CA LEU A 358 -5.18 -9.07 -3.59
C LEU A 358 -5.39 -9.68 -4.99
N ILE A 359 -4.51 -9.32 -5.94
CA ILE A 359 -4.44 -9.92 -7.27
C ILE A 359 -3.22 -10.84 -7.30
N HIS A 360 -3.42 -12.13 -7.51
CA HIS A 360 -2.33 -13.09 -7.69
C HIS A 360 -2.00 -13.23 -9.19
N PRO A 361 -0.84 -12.74 -9.66
CA PRO A 361 -0.44 -12.97 -11.04
C PRO A 361 -0.01 -14.43 -11.24
N ARG A 362 -0.49 -15.05 -12.31
CA ARG A 362 -0.04 -16.37 -12.78
C ARG A 362 0.89 -16.13 -13.95
N LEU A 363 2.19 -16.14 -13.70
CA LEU A 363 3.19 -15.88 -14.73
C LEU A 363 3.46 -17.16 -15.52
N ILE A 364 2.96 -17.21 -16.75
CA ILE A 364 3.03 -18.39 -17.62
C ILE A 364 4.08 -18.13 -18.69
N ASP A 365 5.17 -18.89 -18.67
CA ASP A 365 6.34 -18.67 -19.53
C ASP A 365 6.64 -19.86 -20.45
N GLN A 366 5.97 -21.00 -20.27
CA GLN A 366 6.24 -22.21 -21.06
C GLN A 366 4.99 -22.93 -21.56
N LYS A 367 5.16 -23.59 -22.72
CA LYS A 367 4.27 -24.63 -23.26
C LYS A 367 5.04 -25.92 -23.50
N ASN A 368 4.60 -27.02 -22.90
CA ASN A 368 5.22 -28.35 -23.03
C ASN A 368 6.75 -28.28 -22.85
N THR A 369 7.21 -27.60 -21.79
CA THR A 369 8.62 -27.35 -21.42
C THR A 369 9.42 -26.42 -22.35
N SER A 370 8.80 -25.82 -23.36
CA SER A 370 9.45 -24.83 -24.22
C SER A 370 8.99 -23.43 -23.87
N ASP A 371 9.91 -22.47 -23.84
CA ASP A 371 9.58 -21.07 -23.61
C ASP A 371 8.63 -20.53 -24.69
N PHE A 372 7.77 -19.60 -24.30
CA PHE A 372 6.97 -18.83 -25.24
C PHE A 372 7.85 -17.86 -26.03
N ILE A 373 8.24 -18.26 -27.24
CA ILE A 373 9.03 -17.45 -28.17
C ILE A 373 8.16 -17.02 -29.35
N LEU A 374 7.98 -15.71 -29.52
CA LEU A 374 7.47 -15.12 -30.76
C LEU A 374 8.67 -14.83 -31.67
N ASP A 375 8.88 -15.68 -32.67
CA ASP A 375 9.99 -15.53 -33.61
C ASP A 375 9.60 -14.60 -34.78
N LEU A 376 10.19 -13.41 -34.78
CA LEU A 376 10.08 -12.39 -35.83
C LEU A 376 11.38 -12.23 -36.62
N SER A 377 12.36 -13.14 -36.46
CA SER A 377 13.68 -13.02 -37.10
C SER A 377 13.64 -13.01 -38.62
N THR A 378 12.59 -13.56 -39.23
CA THR A 378 12.38 -13.55 -40.68
C THR A 378 11.32 -12.53 -41.13
N ASN A 379 10.78 -11.73 -40.20
CA ASN A 379 9.75 -10.75 -40.52
C ASN A 379 10.41 -9.45 -41.03
N ALA A 380 10.15 -9.11 -42.29
CA ALA A 380 10.71 -7.94 -42.95
C ALA A 380 10.28 -6.61 -42.32
N ASP A 381 9.14 -6.55 -41.62
CA ASP A 381 8.69 -5.33 -40.94
C ASP A 381 9.52 -5.00 -39.69
N PHE A 382 10.21 -6.00 -39.12
CA PHE A 382 10.99 -5.90 -37.87
C PHE A 382 12.51 -6.01 -38.12
N SER A 383 12.97 -5.98 -39.37
CA SER A 383 14.37 -6.17 -39.75
C SER A 383 14.81 -5.22 -40.85
N THR A 384 16.09 -4.85 -40.88
CA THR A 384 16.68 -4.23 -42.06
C THR A 384 17.17 -5.34 -42.98
N THR A 385 16.69 -5.39 -44.21
CA THR A 385 17.14 -6.40 -45.19
C THR A 385 17.98 -5.75 -46.28
N THR A 386 18.65 -6.56 -47.10
CA THR A 386 19.40 -6.06 -48.27
C THR A 386 18.80 -6.68 -49.53
N SER A 387 18.43 -5.84 -50.49
CA SER A 387 17.98 -6.29 -51.80
C SER A 387 19.10 -6.99 -52.58
N ALA A 388 18.74 -7.70 -53.65
CA ALA A 388 19.71 -8.35 -54.54
C ALA A 388 20.74 -7.36 -55.16
N THR A 389 20.40 -6.06 -55.22
CA THR A 389 21.25 -4.99 -55.74
C THR A 389 22.09 -4.29 -54.66
N GLY A 390 22.10 -4.79 -53.42
CA GLY A 390 22.87 -4.22 -52.31
C GLY A 390 22.21 -3.03 -51.61
N THR A 391 20.99 -2.64 -52.01
CA THR A 391 20.26 -1.55 -51.36
C THR A 391 19.64 -2.03 -50.05
N LYS A 392 19.88 -1.29 -48.96
CA LYS A 392 19.28 -1.53 -47.65
C LYS A 392 17.78 -1.20 -47.68
N ILE A 393 16.95 -2.18 -47.35
CA ILE A 393 15.51 -2.05 -47.15
C ILE A 393 15.26 -1.97 -45.65
N ILE A 394 14.48 -0.99 -45.23
CA ILE A 394 14.19 -0.74 -43.81
C ILE A 394 12.77 -1.24 -43.53
N GLY A 395 12.62 -2.11 -42.52
CA GLY A 395 11.33 -2.62 -42.08
C GLY A 395 10.42 -1.53 -41.54
N LYS A 396 9.11 -1.76 -41.61
CA LYS A 396 8.06 -0.80 -41.23
C LYS A 396 8.21 -0.24 -39.80
N PHE A 397 8.67 -1.07 -38.86
CA PHE A 397 8.67 -0.74 -37.43
C PHE A 397 10.04 -0.34 -36.88
N ILE A 398 11.06 -0.21 -37.72
CA ILE A 398 12.41 0.12 -37.30
C ILE A 398 13.01 1.23 -38.16
N ASN A 399 14.02 1.91 -37.64
CA ASN A 399 14.81 2.85 -38.44
C ASN A 399 16.06 2.17 -39.06
N SER A 400 16.85 2.94 -39.81
CA SER A 400 18.06 2.45 -40.47
C SER A 400 19.13 1.88 -39.53
N ASN A 401 19.05 2.16 -38.23
CA ASN A 401 19.99 1.70 -37.22
C ASN A 401 19.50 0.45 -36.47
N GLY A 402 18.33 -0.10 -36.84
CA GLY A 402 17.74 -1.23 -36.12
C GLY A 402 17.20 -0.83 -34.75
N ILE A 403 16.55 0.33 -34.67
CA ILE A 403 15.86 0.82 -33.47
C ILE A 403 14.36 0.86 -33.76
N TYR A 404 13.52 0.34 -32.85
CA TYR A 404 12.06 0.36 -33.04
C TYR A 404 11.52 1.79 -33.08
N MET A 405 10.52 2.05 -33.91
CA MET A 405 9.89 3.37 -34.06
C MET A 405 8.52 3.44 -33.38
N ASP A 406 8.12 4.64 -32.95
CA ASP A 406 6.73 4.87 -32.53
C ASP A 406 5.82 4.81 -33.78
N HIS A 407 5.16 3.66 -33.97
CA HIS A 407 4.33 3.42 -35.14
C HIS A 407 2.92 2.98 -34.70
N PRO A 408 1.85 3.62 -35.20
CA PRO A 408 0.47 3.35 -34.74
C PRO A 408 0.01 1.90 -34.95
N ASP A 409 0.50 1.25 -36.00
CA ASP A 409 0.16 -0.15 -36.31
C ASP A 409 0.98 -1.19 -35.53
N PHE A 410 2.05 -0.80 -34.82
CA PHE A 410 2.98 -1.75 -34.18
C PHE A 410 2.25 -2.76 -33.28
N ASN A 411 1.44 -2.26 -32.35
CA ASN A 411 0.69 -3.09 -31.41
C ASN A 411 -0.35 -3.98 -32.12
N THR A 412 -1.00 -3.44 -33.16
CA THR A 412 -2.03 -4.18 -33.91
C THR A 412 -1.40 -5.34 -34.67
N GLU A 413 -0.26 -5.10 -35.31
CA GLU A 413 0.46 -6.11 -36.06
C GLU A 413 1.06 -7.18 -35.16
N LEU A 414 1.64 -6.79 -34.01
CA LEU A 414 2.17 -7.75 -33.03
C LEU A 414 1.08 -8.72 -32.53
N LEU A 415 -0.11 -8.19 -32.21
CA LEU A 415 -1.26 -9.02 -31.83
C LEU A 415 -1.77 -9.89 -32.98
N ARG A 416 -1.76 -9.39 -34.22
CA ARG A 416 -2.14 -10.17 -35.40
C ARG A 416 -1.22 -11.37 -35.61
N ILE A 417 0.09 -11.18 -35.44
CA ILE A 417 1.08 -12.26 -35.56
C ILE A 417 0.91 -13.26 -34.41
N TYR A 418 0.69 -12.78 -33.19
CA TYR A 418 0.37 -13.64 -32.04
C TYR A 418 -0.86 -14.51 -32.31
N ASP A 419 -1.98 -13.89 -32.73
CA ASP A 419 -3.25 -14.57 -32.98
C ASP A 419 -3.14 -15.58 -34.14
N ALA A 420 -2.24 -15.36 -35.09
CA ALA A 420 -1.98 -16.28 -36.21
C ALA A 420 -1.09 -17.48 -35.84
N ASN A 421 -0.44 -17.46 -34.67
CA ASN A 421 0.52 -18.48 -34.29
C ASN A 421 -0.15 -19.57 -33.41
N PRO A 422 -0.29 -20.82 -33.91
CA PRO A 422 -1.03 -21.88 -33.22
C PRO A 422 -0.33 -22.39 -31.94
N ASN A 423 0.91 -21.98 -31.68
CA ASN A 423 1.60 -22.34 -30.44
C ASN A 423 1.10 -21.52 -29.25
N PHE A 424 0.53 -20.33 -29.47
CA PHE A 424 0.02 -19.50 -28.39
C PHE A 424 -1.44 -19.81 -28.03
N PRO A 425 -1.84 -19.65 -26.75
CA PRO A 425 -3.24 -19.73 -26.37
C PRO A 425 -4.05 -18.53 -26.89
N PRO A 426 -5.39 -18.59 -26.92
CA PRO A 426 -6.22 -17.44 -27.29
C PRO A 426 -5.98 -16.24 -26.37
N ARG A 427 -5.72 -15.06 -26.92
CA ARG A 427 -5.37 -13.86 -26.12
C ARG A 427 -6.44 -13.36 -25.15
N ALA A 428 -7.71 -13.70 -25.35
CA ALA A 428 -8.83 -13.14 -24.59
C ALA A 428 -8.75 -13.41 -23.07
N ASP A 429 -8.09 -14.51 -22.69
CA ASP A 429 -7.96 -14.95 -21.29
C ASP A 429 -6.65 -14.52 -20.63
N TYR A 430 -5.76 -13.82 -21.35
CA TYR A 430 -4.39 -13.56 -20.90
C TYR A 430 -4.02 -12.09 -21.02
N PHE A 431 -3.30 -11.62 -20.01
CA PHE A 431 -2.50 -10.41 -20.13
C PHE A 431 -1.20 -10.75 -20.87
N LEU A 432 -0.90 -10.10 -21.99
CA LEU A 432 0.30 -10.45 -22.78
C LEU A 432 1.48 -9.56 -22.42
N VAL A 433 2.65 -10.14 -22.18
CA VAL A 433 3.89 -9.42 -21.91
C VAL A 433 4.89 -9.77 -23.00
N PHE A 434 5.10 -8.89 -23.97
CA PHE A 434 6.10 -9.07 -25.03
C PHE A 434 7.42 -8.42 -24.63
N CYS A 435 8.51 -9.18 -24.64
CA CYS A 435 9.84 -8.64 -24.33
C CYS A 435 10.77 -8.74 -25.54
N PHE A 436 11.22 -7.59 -26.01
CA PHE A 436 12.19 -7.43 -27.08
C PHE A 436 13.58 -7.16 -26.49
N ALA A 437 14.63 -7.67 -27.15
CA ALA A 437 16.02 -7.39 -26.75
C ALA A 437 16.59 -6.10 -27.36
N ALA A 438 15.98 -5.58 -28.43
CA ALA A 438 16.43 -4.35 -29.07
C ALA A 438 15.80 -3.11 -28.42
N PRO A 439 16.50 -1.95 -28.44
CA PRO A 439 16.01 -0.71 -27.87
C PRO A 439 14.91 -0.06 -28.72
N PRO A 440 14.07 0.81 -28.12
CA PRO A 440 13.10 1.61 -28.83
C PRO A 440 13.67 2.96 -29.29
N TYR A 441 12.83 3.75 -29.96
CA TYR A 441 13.14 5.05 -30.58
C TYR A 441 13.59 6.13 -29.61
N ASP A 442 13.38 5.91 -28.33
CA ASP A 442 13.73 6.79 -27.23
C ASP A 442 14.30 5.97 -26.05
N SER A 443 14.33 6.58 -24.86
CA SER A 443 14.78 5.91 -23.65
C SER A 443 13.69 5.11 -22.92
N THR A 444 12.54 4.85 -23.56
CA THR A 444 11.44 4.13 -22.94
C THR A 444 11.81 2.65 -22.74
N LEU A 445 11.54 2.11 -21.56
CA LEU A 445 11.86 0.72 -21.23
C LEU A 445 10.68 -0.21 -21.54
N GLY A 446 9.46 0.24 -21.29
CA GLY A 446 8.26 -0.48 -21.65
C GLY A 446 7.10 0.44 -21.94
N GLN A 447 6.04 -0.14 -22.50
CA GLN A 447 4.83 0.57 -22.88
C GLN A 447 3.62 -0.36 -22.77
N VAL A 448 2.55 0.11 -22.13
CA VAL A 448 1.23 -0.48 -22.31
C VAL A 448 0.82 -0.43 -23.78
N MET A 449 0.33 -1.55 -24.29
CA MET A 449 -0.17 -1.63 -25.65
C MET A 449 -1.45 -0.81 -25.78
N LYS A 450 -1.60 -0.14 -26.93
CA LYS A 450 -2.77 0.67 -27.27
C LYS A 450 -3.37 0.24 -28.58
N ILE A 451 -4.69 0.04 -28.60
CA ILE A 451 -5.47 -0.24 -29.81
C ILE A 451 -6.49 0.89 -29.98
N LYS A 452 -6.39 1.62 -31.09
CA LYS A 452 -7.20 2.82 -31.36
C LYS A 452 -7.18 3.82 -30.19
N GLY A 453 -6.02 4.00 -29.57
CA GLY A 453 -5.80 4.91 -28.45
C GLY A 453 -6.19 4.36 -27.07
N ASN A 454 -6.83 3.20 -26.98
CA ASN A 454 -7.25 2.60 -25.71
C ASN A 454 -6.22 1.61 -25.19
N PHE A 455 -5.95 1.66 -23.88
CA PHE A 455 -5.10 0.69 -23.21
C PHE A 455 -5.73 -0.70 -23.29
N VAL A 456 -4.92 -1.70 -23.64
CA VAL A 456 -5.31 -3.11 -23.55
C VAL A 456 -4.49 -3.80 -22.47
N LYS A 457 -4.94 -4.98 -22.02
CA LYS A 457 -4.27 -5.82 -21.02
C LYS A 457 -3.00 -6.48 -21.58
N SER A 458 -2.09 -5.68 -22.14
CA SER A 458 -0.83 -6.19 -22.69
C SER A 458 0.23 -5.10 -22.66
N VAL A 459 1.49 -5.50 -22.57
CA VAL A 459 2.64 -4.59 -22.55
C VAL A 459 3.69 -5.06 -23.53
N THR A 460 4.45 -4.09 -24.05
CA THR A 460 5.70 -4.33 -24.77
C THR A 460 6.86 -3.76 -23.97
N LEU A 461 7.90 -4.55 -23.79
CA LEU A 461 9.15 -4.20 -23.12
C LEU A 461 10.28 -4.24 -24.15
N TYR A 462 11.26 -3.35 -24.01
CA TYR A 462 12.36 -3.17 -24.96
C TYR A 462 13.71 -3.24 -24.28
N GLN A 463 14.78 -3.59 -24.99
CA GLN A 463 16.14 -3.67 -24.44
C GLN A 463 16.27 -4.55 -23.17
N ASP A 464 17.49 -4.57 -22.63
CA ASP A 464 17.80 -5.29 -21.40
C ASP A 464 17.50 -4.42 -20.17
N HIS A 465 16.62 -4.91 -19.31
CA HIS A 465 16.17 -4.25 -18.07
C HIS A 465 16.83 -4.83 -16.83
N ALA A 466 17.98 -5.51 -16.95
CA ALA A 466 18.54 -6.26 -15.83
C ALA A 466 18.74 -5.46 -14.53
N ASN A 467 18.79 -4.12 -14.60
CA ASN A 467 18.90 -3.21 -13.45
C ASN A 467 17.61 -2.42 -13.14
N ASP A 468 16.49 -2.77 -13.76
CA ASP A 468 15.17 -2.17 -13.57
C ASP A 468 14.10 -3.25 -13.34
N ASP A 469 13.65 -3.34 -12.09
CA ASP A 469 12.60 -4.25 -11.66
C ASP A 469 11.20 -3.61 -11.64
N ALA A 470 11.08 -2.31 -11.91
CA ALA A 470 9.85 -1.54 -11.82
C ALA A 470 9.11 -1.43 -13.16
N THR A 471 9.79 -1.54 -14.30
CA THR A 471 9.16 -1.38 -15.63
C THR A 471 8.00 -2.36 -15.87
N ILE A 472 8.17 -3.66 -15.60
CA ILE A 472 7.09 -4.64 -15.81
C ILE A 472 5.85 -4.31 -14.98
N PRO A 473 5.94 -4.13 -13.65
CA PRO A 473 4.77 -3.75 -12.87
C PRO A 473 4.21 -2.37 -13.25
N HIS A 474 5.03 -1.38 -13.58
CA HIS A 474 4.58 -0.05 -14.01
C HIS A 474 3.69 -0.13 -15.26
N GLU A 475 4.20 -0.75 -16.32
CA GLU A 475 3.44 -0.92 -17.57
C GLU A 475 2.27 -1.89 -17.40
N GLY A 476 2.47 -2.93 -16.59
CA GLY A 476 1.43 -3.91 -16.24
C GLY A 476 0.21 -3.22 -15.63
N LEU A 477 0.44 -2.29 -14.70
CA LEU A 477 -0.61 -1.53 -14.03
C LEU A 477 -1.30 -0.51 -14.95
N HIS A 478 -0.61 0.05 -15.95
CA HIS A 478 -1.30 0.77 -17.03
C HIS A 478 -2.28 -0.13 -17.79
N GLY A 479 -1.91 -1.39 -18.05
CA GLY A 479 -2.83 -2.38 -18.64
C GLY A 479 -4.06 -2.68 -17.76
N LEU A 480 -3.97 -2.38 -16.46
CA LEU A 480 -5.07 -2.43 -15.48
C LEU A 480 -5.69 -1.04 -15.20
N GLN A 481 -5.55 -0.11 -16.15
CA GLN A 481 -6.15 1.24 -16.17
C GLN A 481 -5.61 2.23 -15.14
N LEU A 482 -4.50 1.93 -14.45
CA LEU A 482 -3.81 2.97 -13.68
C LEU A 482 -3.17 3.99 -14.61
N ARG A 483 -3.08 5.22 -14.09
CA ARG A 483 -2.41 6.36 -14.72
C ARG A 483 -1.29 6.80 -13.81
N HIS A 484 -0.35 7.55 -14.37
CA HIS A 484 0.71 8.14 -13.58
C HIS A 484 0.13 8.98 -12.45
N THR A 485 0.86 9.00 -11.35
CA THR A 485 0.56 9.83 -10.18
C THR A 485 1.28 11.17 -10.24
N HIS A 486 1.99 11.47 -11.33
CA HIS A 486 2.53 12.79 -11.65
C HIS A 486 1.84 13.36 -12.89
N ARG A 487 2.10 14.64 -13.17
CA ARG A 487 1.45 15.35 -14.27
C ARG A 487 2.04 14.95 -15.63
N ASP A 488 1.21 14.40 -16.50
CA ASP A 488 1.52 14.21 -17.92
C ASP A 488 0.92 15.30 -18.82
N GLU A 489 -0.19 15.90 -18.38
CA GLU A 489 -1.00 16.82 -19.19
C GLU A 489 -1.75 17.85 -18.35
N THR A 490 -2.24 18.90 -19.00
CA THR A 490 -3.08 19.94 -18.38
C THR A 490 -4.17 20.36 -19.36
N PRO A 491 -5.47 20.26 -19.00
CA PRO A 491 -6.02 19.61 -17.81
C PRO A 491 -5.88 18.07 -17.86
N LEU A 492 -6.02 17.43 -16.71
CA LEU A 492 -6.06 15.96 -16.59
C LEU A 492 -7.29 15.41 -17.32
N LYS A 493 -7.10 14.45 -18.24
CA LYS A 493 -8.22 13.90 -19.03
C LYS A 493 -8.93 12.73 -18.37
N TYR A 494 -8.28 12.03 -17.45
CA TYR A 494 -8.78 10.76 -16.92
C TYR A 494 -9.15 10.86 -15.44
N PRO A 495 -10.36 10.39 -15.04
CA PRO A 495 -10.76 10.32 -13.64
C PRO A 495 -9.84 9.48 -12.74
N SER A 496 -9.10 8.52 -13.32
CA SER A 496 -8.12 7.70 -12.60
C SER A 496 -6.84 8.45 -12.23
N CYS A 497 -6.57 9.63 -12.80
CA CYS A 497 -5.56 10.58 -12.32
C CYS A 497 -6.07 11.33 -11.07
N LYS A 498 -6.48 10.59 -10.02
CA LYS A 498 -7.21 11.16 -8.88
C LYS A 498 -6.44 12.28 -8.18
N TYR A 499 -5.13 12.08 -8.01
CA TYR A 499 -4.20 12.94 -7.28
C TYR A 499 -2.87 13.00 -8.03
N ILE A 500 -2.27 14.18 -8.07
CA ILE A 500 -0.98 14.45 -8.71
C ILE A 500 0.03 14.81 -7.63
N PHE A 501 1.18 14.18 -7.71
CA PHE A 501 2.33 14.32 -6.84
C PHE A 501 3.54 14.80 -7.65
N PRO A 502 4.58 15.32 -7.00
CA PRO A 502 5.79 15.76 -7.66
C PRO A 502 6.44 14.64 -8.47
N HIS A 503 6.98 15.00 -9.63
CA HIS A 503 7.71 14.07 -10.48
C HIS A 503 9.13 13.85 -9.93
N SER A 504 9.60 12.60 -9.97
CA SER A 504 10.97 12.19 -9.63
C SER A 504 12.10 12.96 -10.32
N ARG A 505 11.87 13.59 -11.50
CA ARG A 505 12.88 14.43 -12.17
C ARG A 505 13.22 15.68 -11.36
N LEU A 506 12.37 16.06 -10.41
CA LEU A 506 12.66 17.12 -9.45
C LEU A 506 13.65 16.65 -8.36
N GLY A 507 13.85 15.34 -8.22
CA GLY A 507 14.72 14.65 -7.27
C GLY A 507 14.09 13.31 -6.89
N ALA A 508 14.86 12.21 -6.87
CA ALA A 508 14.37 10.87 -6.53
C ALA A 508 13.72 10.86 -5.12
N ASP A 509 14.42 11.50 -4.19
CA ASP A 509 13.94 11.81 -2.84
C ASP A 509 12.57 12.50 -2.84
N LEU A 510 12.25 13.34 -3.82
CA LEU A 510 11.01 14.14 -3.84
C LEU A 510 9.80 13.40 -4.42
N SER A 511 10.01 12.26 -5.08
CA SER A 511 8.92 11.45 -5.63
C SER A 511 8.28 10.55 -4.57
N THR A 512 7.09 10.04 -4.91
CA THR A 512 6.48 8.97 -4.11
C THR A 512 7.18 7.65 -4.36
N THR A 513 7.13 6.73 -3.40
CA THR A 513 7.51 5.33 -3.64
C THR A 513 6.44 4.58 -4.44
N ASN A 514 5.42 5.27 -4.96
CA ASN A 514 4.37 4.67 -5.75
C ASN A 514 4.96 4.17 -7.08
N ILE A 515 4.65 2.95 -7.47
CA ILE A 515 5.12 2.37 -8.73
C ILE A 515 4.68 3.17 -9.97
N MET A 516 3.56 3.91 -9.89
CA MET A 516 3.07 4.79 -10.95
C MET A 516 3.71 6.19 -10.91
N SER A 517 4.68 6.39 -10.03
CA SER A 517 5.63 7.50 -10.11
C SER A 517 6.89 7.02 -10.81
N TYR A 518 7.49 7.85 -11.65
CA TYR A 518 8.79 7.56 -12.26
C TYR A 518 9.98 7.60 -11.28
N ASN A 519 9.78 7.20 -10.01
CA ASN A 519 10.90 7.10 -9.09
C ASN A 519 11.84 5.98 -9.54
N THR A 520 13.12 6.10 -9.15
CA THR A 520 14.15 5.11 -9.47
C THR A 520 13.78 3.74 -8.92
N ASN A 521 14.20 2.70 -9.64
CA ASN A 521 13.70 1.32 -9.55
C ASN A 521 13.59 0.79 -8.10
N THR A 522 14.65 0.94 -7.29
CA THR A 522 14.66 0.44 -5.90
C THR A 522 13.69 1.15 -4.96
N GLU A 523 13.20 2.33 -5.33
CA GLU A 523 12.28 3.13 -4.51
C GLU A 523 10.82 3.00 -4.98
N ALA A 524 10.56 2.39 -6.14
CA ALA A 524 9.24 2.24 -6.72
C ALA A 524 8.61 0.89 -6.34
N HIS A 525 7.86 0.85 -5.25
CA HIS A 525 7.36 -0.42 -4.68
C HIS A 525 5.95 -0.35 -4.07
N SER A 526 5.32 0.83 -3.95
CA SER A 526 4.01 0.96 -3.31
C SER A 526 2.87 1.29 -4.28
N THR A 527 1.64 1.03 -3.84
CA THR A 527 0.39 1.50 -4.42
C THR A 527 -0.57 1.88 -3.29
N TRP A 528 -1.56 2.73 -3.56
CA TRP A 528 -2.54 3.18 -2.57
C TRP A 528 -3.86 2.44 -2.67
N ARG A 529 -4.64 2.47 -1.59
CA ARG A 529 -5.95 1.81 -1.50
C ARG A 529 -6.89 2.20 -2.64
N TRP A 530 -6.91 3.48 -3.00
CA TRP A 530 -7.75 3.94 -4.10
C TRP A 530 -7.29 3.41 -5.48
N GLN A 531 -6.00 3.09 -5.65
CA GLN A 531 -5.48 2.42 -6.84
C GLN A 531 -5.84 0.93 -6.82
N TRP A 532 -5.79 0.27 -5.65
CA TRP A 532 -6.19 -1.13 -5.49
C TRP A 532 -7.61 -1.38 -6.01
N GLU A 533 -8.54 -0.47 -5.70
CA GLU A 533 -9.92 -0.53 -6.19
C GLU A 533 -10.02 -0.44 -7.73
N ILE A 534 -9.19 0.40 -8.36
CA ILE A 534 -9.16 0.55 -9.82
C ILE A 534 -8.62 -0.73 -10.47
N ILE A 535 -7.49 -1.25 -10.00
CA ILE A 535 -6.89 -2.45 -10.61
C ILE A 535 -7.74 -3.70 -10.40
N GLN A 536 -8.34 -3.87 -9.21
CA GLN A 536 -9.30 -4.94 -8.93
C GLN A 536 -10.50 -4.94 -9.88
N ALA A 537 -11.02 -3.76 -10.23
CA ALA A 537 -12.13 -3.63 -11.16
C ALA A 537 -11.75 -3.96 -12.62
N ASN A 538 -10.44 -3.99 -12.92
CA ASN A 538 -9.90 -4.21 -14.25
C ASN A 538 -9.16 -5.54 -14.39
N VAL A 539 -9.21 -6.43 -13.39
CA VAL A 539 -8.83 -7.86 -13.54
C VAL A 539 -10.05 -8.65 -13.94
#